data_AF-A0A0U2L0S9-F1
#
_entry.id   AF-A0A0U2L0S9-F1
#
_cell.length_a   1.000
_cell.length_b   1.000
_cell.length_c   1.000
_cell.angle_alpha   90.00
_cell.angle_beta   90.00
_cell.angle_gamma   90.00
#
_symmetry.space_group_name_H-M   'P 1'
#
loop_
_entity.id
_entity.type
_entity.pdbx_description
1 polymer ?
#
loop_
_entity_poly.entity_id
_entity_poly.type
_entity_poly.pdbx_seq_one_letter_code
_entity_poly.pdbx_strand_id
1 'polypeptide(L)'
;MTATVKALWALVLPAIIIDGLKFGIFTPTEAGVVAAFYALFVGLVVYRELKLKNLFHVLVASGKMTSIVMFLAAAAMVSSWLITVANIPGELTAMLGPLMENKLLLLMAINLVVFLVGTAMDLTSTVLILTPVLMPIITAARLTF
;
A
#
# COMPACT_ATOMS: atom_id res chain seq x y z
N MET A 1 -5.80 3.52 -37.14
CA MET A 1 -5.32 2.21 -36.63
C MET A 1 -4.03 2.30 -35.80
N THR A 2 -3.13 3.25 -36.03
CA THR A 2 -1.87 3.42 -35.27
C THR A 2 -2.07 3.76 -33.78
N ALA A 3 -3.17 4.42 -33.39
CA ALA A 3 -3.47 4.71 -31.98
C ALA A 3 -3.79 3.44 -31.16
N THR A 4 -4.52 2.49 -31.74
CA THR A 4 -4.89 1.22 -31.09
C THR A 4 -3.66 0.35 -30.82
N VAL A 5 -2.72 0.30 -31.76
CA VAL A 5 -1.46 -0.43 -31.61
C VAL A 5 -0.57 0.20 -30.53
N LYS A 6 -0.56 1.54 -30.42
CA LYS A 6 0.14 2.24 -29.35
C LYS A 6 -0.48 1.96 -27.98
N ALA A 7 -1.80 1.96 -27.85
CA ALA A 7 -2.48 1.67 -26.58
C ALA A 7 -2.25 0.23 -26.09
N LEU A 8 -2.03 -0.72 -27.02
CA LEU A 8 -1.77 -2.12 -26.69
C LEU A 8 -0.57 -2.29 -25.76
N TRP A 9 0.53 -1.56 -26.01
CA TRP A 9 1.75 -1.63 -25.20
C TRP A 9 1.58 -1.10 -23.78
N ALA A 10 0.69 -0.14 -23.57
CA ALA A 10 0.34 0.36 -22.24
C ALA A 10 -0.56 -0.64 -21.47
N LEU A 11 -1.44 -1.36 -22.17
CA LEU A 11 -2.34 -2.37 -21.60
C LEU A 11 -1.63 -3.67 -21.17
N VAL A 12 -0.46 -3.96 -21.77
CA VAL A 12 0.36 -5.12 -21.39
C VAL A 12 0.92 -4.98 -19.96
N LEU A 13 1.18 -3.77 -19.48
CA LEU A 13 1.71 -3.54 -18.12
C LEU A 13 0.76 -4.06 -17.02
N PRO A 14 -0.54 -3.68 -16.96
CA PRO A 14 -1.47 -4.26 -16.00
C PRO A 14 -1.61 -5.77 -16.12
N ALA A 15 -1.58 -6.34 -17.33
CA ALA A 15 -1.62 -7.79 -17.53
C ALA A 15 -0.41 -8.47 -16.90
N ILE A 16 0.81 -7.96 -17.12
CA ILE A 16 2.05 -8.49 -16.50
C ILE A 16 1.93 -8.48 -14.97
N ILE A 17 1.41 -7.40 -14.38
CA ILE A 17 1.27 -7.28 -12.92
C ILE A 17 0.22 -8.25 -12.39
N ILE A 18 -0.98 -8.27 -12.97
CA ILE A 18 -2.10 -9.10 -12.49
C ILE A 18 -1.78 -10.58 -12.67
N ASP A 19 -1.31 -10.99 -13.85
CA ASP A 19 -1.00 -12.39 -14.12
C ASP A 19 0.24 -12.82 -13.30
N GLY A 20 1.27 -11.98 -13.22
CA GLY A 20 2.46 -12.25 -12.42
C GLY A 20 2.16 -12.48 -10.93
N LEU A 21 1.26 -11.67 -10.36
CA LEU A 21 0.78 -11.83 -8.99
C LEU A 21 -0.11 -13.07 -8.82
N LYS A 22 -1.06 -13.27 -9.74
CA LYS A 22 -2.05 -14.35 -9.64
C LYS A 22 -1.43 -15.74 -9.76
N PHE A 23 -0.42 -15.89 -10.61
CA PHE A 23 0.30 -17.15 -10.79
C PHE A 23 1.45 -17.33 -9.78
N GLY A 24 1.65 -16.38 -8.85
CA GLY A 24 2.69 -16.46 -7.83
C GLY A 24 4.11 -16.42 -8.39
N ILE A 25 4.28 -15.94 -9.61
CA ILE A 25 5.59 -15.84 -10.27
C ILE A 25 6.41 -14.72 -9.62
N PHE A 26 5.74 -13.64 -9.18
CA PHE A 26 6.37 -12.49 -8.54
C PHE A 26 5.56 -12.02 -7.33
N THR A 27 6.25 -11.59 -6.28
CA THR A 27 5.68 -10.84 -5.16
C THR A 27 5.34 -9.40 -5.58
N PRO A 28 4.52 -8.65 -4.81
CA PRO A 28 4.17 -7.26 -5.16
C PRO A 28 5.37 -6.34 -5.35
N THR A 29 6.44 -6.57 -4.58
CA THR A 29 7.69 -5.81 -4.68
C THR A 29 8.48 -6.15 -5.95
N GLU A 30 8.57 -7.42 -6.32
CA GLU A 30 9.22 -7.87 -7.57
C GLU A 30 8.41 -7.45 -8.81
N ALA A 31 7.08 -7.52 -8.75
CA ALA A 31 6.20 -7.06 -9.80
C ALA A 31 6.39 -5.56 -10.08
N GLY A 32 6.63 -4.75 -9.04
CA GLY A 32 6.97 -3.34 -9.18
C GLY A 32 8.28 -3.11 -9.95
N VAL A 33 9.31 -3.93 -9.70
CA VAL A 33 10.59 -3.86 -10.43
C VAL A 33 10.39 -4.22 -11.90
N VAL A 34 9.69 -5.32 -12.19
CA VAL A 34 9.39 -5.75 -13.57
C VAL A 34 8.59 -4.68 -14.31
N ALA A 35 7.58 -4.10 -13.65
CA ALA A 35 6.79 -3.00 -14.19
C ALA A 35 7.63 -1.76 -14.51
N ALA A 36 8.56 -1.39 -13.62
CA ALA A 36 9.46 -0.25 -13.84
C ALA A 36 10.41 -0.48 -15.03
N PHE A 37 11.01 -1.67 -15.14
CA PHE A 37 11.85 -2.02 -16.29
C PHE A 37 11.05 -2.06 -17.59
N TYR A 38 9.85 -2.63 -17.58
CA TYR A 38 8.96 -2.63 -18.74
C TYR A 38 8.56 -1.22 -19.16
N ALA A 39 8.14 -0.38 -18.21
CA ALA A 39 7.78 1.02 -18.48
C ALA A 39 8.98 1.81 -19.02
N LEU A 40 10.18 1.57 -18.49
CA LEU A 40 11.41 2.18 -18.98
C LEU A 40 11.72 1.74 -20.43
N PHE A 41 11.61 0.45 -20.73
CA PHE A 41 11.81 -0.10 -22.07
C PHE A 41 10.81 0.47 -23.07
N VAL A 42 9.52 0.48 -22.72
CA VAL A 42 8.45 1.01 -23.58
C VAL A 42 8.64 2.53 -23.79
N GLY A 43 8.99 3.28 -22.74
CA GLY A 43 9.23 4.73 -22.84
C GLY A 43 10.46 5.11 -23.69
N LEU A 44 11.55 4.35 -23.59
CA LEU A 44 12.80 4.61 -24.33
C LEU A 44 12.76 4.07 -25.78
N VAL A 45 12.27 2.85 -25.97
CA VAL A 45 12.43 2.10 -27.22
C VAL A 45 11.18 2.17 -28.10
N VAL A 46 9.99 2.00 -27.51
CA VAL A 46 8.72 1.91 -28.25
C VAL A 46 8.15 3.29 -28.55
N TYR A 47 7.89 4.10 -27.52
CA TYR A 47 7.36 5.45 -27.71
C TYR A 47 8.46 6.46 -28.04
N ARG A 48 9.71 6.21 -27.60
CA ARG A 48 10.86 7.13 -27.76
C ARG A 48 10.59 8.54 -27.21
N GLU A 49 9.66 8.66 -26.28
CA GLU A 49 9.29 9.92 -25.62
C GLU A 49 10.27 10.25 -24.49
N LEU A 50 10.90 9.22 -23.91
CA LEU A 50 11.92 9.35 -22.88
C LEU A 50 13.31 9.42 -23.51
N LYS A 51 14.09 10.45 -23.18
CA LYS A 51 15.52 10.55 -23.52
C LYS A 51 16.36 10.09 -22.33
N LEU A 52 17.49 9.43 -22.58
CA LEU A 52 18.44 8.99 -21.54
C LEU A 52 18.85 10.12 -20.58
N LYS A 53 18.95 11.37 -21.09
CA LYS A 53 19.25 12.55 -20.28
C LYS A 53 18.15 12.89 -19.25
N ASN A 54 16.90 12.54 -19.54
CA ASN A 54 15.76 12.77 -18.66
C ASN A 54 15.62 11.68 -17.58
N LEU A 55 16.32 10.55 -17.74
CA LEU A 55 16.24 9.44 -16.81
C LEU A 55 16.65 9.86 -15.39
N PHE A 56 17.71 10.66 -15.28
CA PHE A 56 18.13 11.21 -14.00
C PHE A 56 17.03 12.05 -13.33
N HIS A 57 16.34 12.89 -14.10
CA HIS A 57 15.25 13.72 -13.58
C HIS A 57 14.06 12.87 -13.10
N VAL A 58 13.70 11.82 -13.85
CA VAL A 58 12.62 10.88 -13.47
C VAL A 58 12.99 10.11 -12.20
N LEU A 59 14.23 9.65 -12.08
CA LEU A 59 14.72 8.96 -10.88
C LEU A 59 14.72 9.88 -9.66
N VAL A 60 15.19 11.12 -9.80
CA VAL A 60 15.17 12.11 -8.72
C VAL A 60 13.74 12.46 -8.30
N ALA A 61 12.83 12.66 -9.26
CA ALA A 61 11.43 12.92 -8.96
C ALA A 61 10.76 11.75 -8.23
N SER A 62 11.02 10.52 -8.68
CA SER A 62 10.53 9.30 -8.04
C SER A 62 11.08 9.14 -6.63
N GLY A 63 12.39 9.32 -6.46
CA GLY A 63 13.05 9.28 -5.15
C GLY A 63 12.50 10.35 -4.20
N LYS A 64 12.26 11.58 -4.68
CA LYS A 64 11.66 12.64 -3.87
C LYS A 64 10.27 12.27 -3.36
N MET A 65 9.43 11.68 -4.21
CA MET A 65 8.10 11.19 -3.82
C MET A 65 8.22 10.10 -2.75
N THR A 66 9.10 9.11 -2.96
CA THR A 66 9.34 8.04 -1.98
C THR A 66 9.89 8.55 -0.66
N SER A 67 10.78 9.55 -0.67
CA SER A 67 11.33 10.14 0.55
C SER A 67 10.26 10.82 1.41
N ILE A 68 9.27 11.49 0.78
CA ILE A 68 8.15 12.10 1.52
C ILE A 68 7.32 11.01 2.22
N VAL A 69 7.02 9.92 1.51
CA VAL A 69 6.28 8.77 2.06
C VAL A 69 7.05 8.10 3.19
N MET A 70 8.35 7.83 3.00
CA MET A 70 9.20 7.21 4.01
C MET A 70 9.39 8.10 5.25
N PHE A 71 9.44 9.43 5.08
CA PHE A 71 9.50 10.37 6.19
C PHE A 71 8.20 10.35 7.01
N LEU A 72 7.04 10.35 6.34
CA LEU A 72 5.75 10.22 7.01
C LEU A 72 5.63 8.88 7.74
N ALA A 73 6.07 7.79 7.12
CA ALA A 73 6.11 6.46 7.72
C ALA A 73 7.02 6.42 8.97
N ALA A 74 8.18 7.08 8.94
CA ALA A 74 9.07 7.18 10.09
C ALA A 74 8.42 7.93 11.27
N ALA A 75 7.72 9.04 10.99
CA ALA A 75 6.95 9.75 12.02
C ALA A 75 5.81 8.88 12.58
N ALA A 76 5.13 8.13 11.71
CA ALA A 76 4.07 7.20 12.08
C ALA A 76 4.57 6.07 13.01
N MET A 77 5.81 5.59 12.85
CA MET A 77 6.40 4.60 13.75
C MET A 77 6.55 5.13 15.18
N VAL A 78 6.92 6.41 15.35
CA VAL A 78 7.02 7.04 16.68
C VAL A 78 5.64 7.13 17.34
N SER A 79 4.62 7.56 16.59
CA SER A 79 3.24 7.58 17.06
C SER A 79 2.73 6.19 17.42
N SER A 80 3.02 5.18 16.60
CA SER A 80 2.67 3.79 16.85
C SER A 80 3.28 3.25 18.15
N TRP A 81 4.55 3.58 18.41
CA TRP A 81 5.20 3.23 19.67
C TRP A 81 4.54 3.90 20.87
N LEU A 82 4.24 5.21 20.79
CA LEU A 82 3.54 5.94 21.85
C LEU A 82 2.16 5.35 22.16
N ILE A 83 1.39 5.00 21.13
CA ILE A 83 0.08 4.34 21.25
C ILE A 83 0.21 3.02 22.01
N THR A 84 1.24 2.24 21.68
CA THR A 84 1.52 0.95 22.34
C THR A 84 1.90 1.15 23.81
N VAL A 85 2.76 2.12 24.10
CA VAL A 85 3.20 2.45 25.47
C VAL A 85 2.07 3.00 26.32
N ALA A 86 1.18 3.81 25.75
CA ALA A 86 0.00 4.35 26.42
C ALA A 86 -1.11 3.31 26.63
N ASN A 87 -0.92 2.06 26.18
CA ASN A 87 -1.89 0.98 26.28
C ASN A 87 -3.28 1.30 25.68
N ILE A 88 -3.30 2.18 24.68
CA ILE A 88 -4.49 2.48 23.87
C ILE A 88 -5.16 1.20 23.32
N PRO A 89 -4.41 0.16 22.86
CA PRO A 89 -5.05 -1.06 22.39
C PRO A 89 -5.83 -1.78 23.49
N GLY A 90 -5.34 -1.75 24.74
CA GLY A 90 -6.04 -2.32 25.90
C GLY A 90 -7.37 -1.62 26.18
N GLU A 91 -7.39 -0.28 26.18
CA GLU A 91 -8.63 0.49 26.39
C GLU A 91 -9.66 0.23 25.29
N LEU A 92 -9.22 0.16 24.03
CA LEU A 92 -10.09 -0.17 22.90
C LEU A 92 -10.70 -1.58 23.02
N THR A 93 -9.93 -2.58 23.47
CA THR A 93 -10.49 -3.93 23.69
C THR A 93 -11.56 -3.94 24.78
N ALA A 94 -11.41 -3.14 25.84
CA ALA A 94 -12.42 -3.01 26.88
C ALA A 94 -13.69 -2.30 26.36
N MET A 95 -13.53 -1.24 25.57
CA MET A 95 -14.65 -0.49 24.97
C MET A 95 -15.41 -1.29 23.91
N LEU A 96 -14.70 -2.08 23.10
CA LEU A 96 -15.27 -2.86 22.00
C LEU A 96 -15.70 -4.28 22.42
N GLY A 97 -15.44 -4.70 23.66
CA GLY A 97 -15.87 -5.97 24.22
C GLY A 97 -17.34 -6.34 23.93
N PRO A 98 -18.31 -5.41 24.05
CA PRO A 98 -19.72 -5.69 23.71
C PRO A 98 -19.97 -5.94 22.22
N LEU A 99 -19.15 -5.37 21.33
CA LEU A 99 -19.27 -5.56 19.87
C LEU A 99 -18.60 -6.87 19.40
N MET A 100 -17.77 -7.50 20.23
CA MET A 100 -17.06 -8.73 19.88
C MET A 100 -17.98 -9.95 19.76
N GLU A 101 -19.22 -9.87 20.28
CA GLU A 101 -20.24 -10.93 20.12
C GLU A 101 -20.68 -11.09 18.65
N ASN A 102 -20.60 -10.02 17.85
CA ASN A 102 -20.97 -10.04 16.43
C ASN A 102 -19.77 -9.70 15.53
N LYS A 103 -19.10 -10.74 15.04
CA LYS A 103 -17.92 -10.65 14.15
C LYS A 103 -18.14 -9.74 12.93
N LEU A 104 -19.32 -9.74 12.33
CA LEU A 104 -19.63 -8.91 11.15
C LEU A 104 -19.66 -7.42 11.51
N LEU A 105 -20.27 -7.08 12.66
CA LEU A 105 -20.35 -5.71 13.14
C LEU A 105 -18.96 -5.16 13.48
N LEU A 106 -18.14 -5.98 14.15
CA LEU A 106 -16.76 -5.63 14.49
C LEU A 106 -15.91 -5.40 13.24
N LEU A 107 -16.00 -6.28 12.24
CA LEU A 107 -15.29 -6.11 10.97
C LEU A 107 -15.72 -4.86 10.21
N MET A 108 -17.01 -4.53 10.21
CA MET A 108 -17.49 -3.28 9.59
C MET A 108 -16.98 -2.05 10.32
N ALA A 109 -16.95 -2.05 11.65
CA ALA A 109 -16.42 -0.96 12.45
C ALA A 109 -14.91 -0.75 12.21
N ILE A 110 -14.13 -1.85 12.21
CA ILE A 110 -12.69 -1.79 11.92
C ILE A 110 -12.44 -1.25 10.50
N ASN A 111 -13.16 -1.76 9.49
CA ASN A 111 -13.01 -1.27 8.12
C ASN A 111 -13.37 0.21 8.00
N LEU A 112 -14.41 0.68 8.68
CA LEU A 112 -14.80 2.10 8.67
C LEU A 112 -13.69 2.98 9.26
N VAL A 113 -13.10 2.57 10.39
CA VAL A 113 -11.98 3.28 11.01
C VAL A 113 -10.76 3.30 10.09
N VAL A 114 -10.38 2.15 9.53
CA VAL A 114 -9.27 2.04 8.57
C VAL A 114 -9.52 2.88 7.33
N PHE A 115 -10.76 2.91 6.82
CA PHE A 115 -11.13 3.72 5.67
C PHE A 115 -11.00 5.21 5.97
N LEU A 116 -11.58 5.68 7.08
CA LEU A 116 -11.49 7.09 7.47
C LEU A 116 -10.04 7.53 7.69
N VAL A 117 -9.24 6.75 8.42
CA VAL A 117 -7.82 7.06 8.63
C VAL A 117 -7.01 6.97 7.33
N GLY A 118 -7.31 5.98 6.49
CA GLY A 118 -6.67 5.77 5.19
C GLY A 118 -6.98 6.86 4.15
N THR A 119 -8.05 7.64 4.33
CA THR A 119 -8.27 8.83 3.48
C THR A 119 -7.32 9.98 3.82
N ALA A 120 -6.83 10.05 5.05
CA ALA A 120 -5.95 11.12 5.52
C ALA A 120 -4.45 10.75 5.45
N MET A 121 -4.12 9.46 5.50
CA MET A 121 -2.76 8.94 5.57
C MET A 121 -2.43 8.03 4.39
N ASP A 122 -1.14 7.90 4.05
CA ASP A 122 -0.72 6.93 3.04
C ASP A 122 -0.81 5.49 3.58
N LEU A 123 -0.93 4.52 2.66
CA LEU A 123 -1.07 3.09 3.00
C LEU A 123 -0.01 2.60 3.98
N THR A 124 1.25 3.01 3.81
CA THR A 124 2.37 2.57 4.66
C THR A 124 2.18 3.07 6.09
N SER A 125 1.93 4.37 6.25
CA SER A 125 1.76 4.98 7.58
C SER A 125 0.50 4.47 8.28
N THR A 126 -0.60 4.25 7.54
CA THR A 126 -1.83 3.67 8.07
C THR A 126 -1.60 2.28 8.63
N VAL A 127 -0.94 1.40 7.86
CA VAL A 127 -0.63 0.03 8.31
C VAL A 127 0.28 0.05 9.53
N LEU A 128 1.31 0.90 9.54
CA LEU A 128 2.26 0.98 10.67
C LEU A 128 1.58 1.40 11.98
N ILE A 129 0.64 2.34 11.94
CA ILE A 129 -0.07 2.82 13.15
C ILE A 129 -1.21 1.89 13.55
N LEU A 130 -2.07 1.52 12.60
CA LEU A 130 -3.30 0.80 12.92
C LEU A 130 -3.06 -0.67 13.21
N THR A 131 -2.02 -1.30 12.68
CA THR A 131 -1.75 -2.73 12.94
C THR A 131 -1.62 -3.02 14.44
N PRO A 132 -0.73 -2.38 15.22
CA PRO A 132 -0.61 -2.67 16.65
C PRO A 132 -1.86 -2.27 17.46
N VAL A 133 -2.66 -1.31 16.97
CA VAL A 133 -3.93 -0.93 17.60
C VAL A 133 -5.00 -2.00 17.39
N LEU A 134 -5.13 -2.50 16.16
CA LEU A 134 -6.20 -3.40 15.74
C LEU A 134 -5.89 -4.86 16.03
N MET A 135 -4.61 -5.26 16.00
CA MET A 135 -4.21 -6.65 16.20
C MET A 135 -4.71 -7.29 17.50
N PRO A 136 -4.63 -6.65 18.69
CA PRO A 136 -5.18 -7.24 19.91
C PRO A 136 -6.71 -7.38 19.88
N ILE A 137 -7.42 -6.51 19.17
CA ILE A 137 -8.88 -6.59 19.00
C ILE A 137 -9.23 -7.80 18.12
N ILE A 138 -8.48 -7.99 17.03
CA ILE A 138 -8.67 -9.11 16.09
C ILE A 138 -8.39 -10.46 16.76
N THR A 139 -7.30 -10.57 17.55
CA THR A 139 -6.99 -11.80 18.29
C THR A 139 -8.00 -12.07 19.39
N ALA A 140 -8.43 -11.05 20.14
CA ALA A 140 -9.46 -11.18 21.16
C ALA A 140 -10.80 -11.66 20.56
N ALA A 141 -11.17 -11.17 19.37
CA ALA A 141 -12.38 -11.59 18.66
C ALA A 141 -12.25 -12.93 17.90
N ARG A 142 -11.10 -13.62 18.00
CA ARG A 142 -10.78 -14.84 17.23
C ARG A 142 -11.07 -14.66 15.74
N LEU A 143 -10.63 -13.52 15.19
CA LEU A 143 -10.74 -13.18 13.77
C LEU A 143 -9.45 -13.50 13.00
N THR A 144 -8.47 -14.13 13.63
CA THR A 144 -7.26 -14.63 12.97
C THR A 144 -7.58 -15.87 12.14
N PHE A 145 -7.31 -15.79 10.83
CA PHE A 145 -7.34 -16.91 9.88
C PHE A 145 -6.23 -17.92 10.16
#